data_AF-A0A1G0DIC0-F1
#
_entry.id   AF-A0A1G0DIC0-F1
#
_cell.length_a   1.000
_cell.length_b   1.000
_cell.length_c   1.000
_cell.angle_alpha   90.00
_cell.angle_beta   90.00
_cell.angle_gamma   90.00
#
_symmetry.space_group_name_H-M   'P 1'
#
loop_
_entity.id
_entity.type
_entity.pdbx_description
1 polymer ?
#
loop_
_entity_poly.entity_id
_entity_poly.type
_entity_poly.pdbx_seq_one_letter_code
_entity_poly.pdbx_strand_id
1 'polypeptide(L)'
;MNRYPLWKYLLILAVLLAGLIYTLPNFYGESPAVQVSPLRASLKADAALLERVGNILKAANLNPQVIALDGNSVKARFADTDSQLKAKDVLIGQLGEDCMVALNLLSRSPHWLTNLNALPMYLGLDLRGGVHFLLQVDMNAALSKALDAATGDIRSALREQNVAYSGVSRDGNVLSVKFRDAEARSKGEAEIKQRFSDYALNAKEEGGEFLLRATLKPEAEHRIQDSAVQQNLLTLRNRVNELGVAEPVIQQQGVDRVVVQLPGVQDTARAKDILGRTATLEVRMVDDEHQISPGAAAPFGTEMFKDREGNMLLVKKQVILTGERINDAQPGFDNRNNEPAVHINLDGVGARKFKEATRENVGKRMAIILFEKGKGEIVTAPVIREEIGGGRVQISGQMNTVEAQDTALLLRAGALAAPMEIVEERTVGPSLGADNIKRGFDSTKIGFILVALFMIAYYLMFGTISVLALGANLLLLVALLSMLQATLTLPGMAGIALTLGMAIDANVLINERIREELRN
;
A
#
# COMPACT_ATOMS: atom_id res chain seq x y z
N MET A 1 39.77 27.63 34.93
CA MET A 1 38.34 27.62 34.55
C MET A 1 38.24 27.90 33.06
N ASN A 2 38.00 26.90 32.23
CA ASN A 2 37.93 27.08 30.77
C ASN A 2 36.76 28.01 30.42
N ARG A 3 37.07 29.25 30.01
CA ARG A 3 36.08 30.17 29.45
C ARG A 3 36.01 29.94 27.95
N TYR A 4 34.95 29.30 27.49
CA TYR A 4 34.69 29.25 26.06
C TYR A 4 34.27 30.64 25.55
N PRO A 5 34.53 30.96 24.27
CA PRO A 5 33.99 32.16 23.64
C PRO A 5 32.45 32.22 23.73
N LEU A 6 31.88 33.42 23.88
CA LEU A 6 30.43 33.65 24.03
C LEU A 6 29.58 32.94 22.95
N TRP A 7 30.06 32.92 21.70
CA TRP A 7 29.35 32.27 20.59
C TRP A 7 29.18 30.76 20.80
N LYS A 8 30.10 30.08 21.50
CA LYS A 8 29.95 28.65 21.81
C LYS A 8 28.84 28.43 22.84
N TYR A 9 28.72 29.28 23.85
CA TYR A 9 27.62 29.21 24.81
C TYR A 9 26.27 29.52 24.15
N LEU A 10 26.22 30.52 23.26
CA LEU A 10 25.03 30.82 22.47
C LEU A 10 24.65 29.67 21.54
N LEU A 11 25.62 29.00 20.93
CA LEU A 11 25.39 27.82 20.10
C LEU A 11 24.82 26.66 20.91
N ILE A 12 25.38 26.36 22.08
CA ILE A 12 24.85 25.33 22.99
C ILE A 12 23.40 25.66 23.37
N LEU A 13 23.13 26.91 23.75
CA LEU A 13 21.77 27.34 24.10
C LEU A 13 20.80 27.17 22.93
N ALA A 14 21.21 27.55 21.72
CA ALA A 14 20.40 27.38 20.51
C ALA A 14 20.11 25.90 20.22
N VAL A 15 21.11 25.03 20.36
CA VAL A 15 20.96 23.58 20.18
C VAL A 15 20.00 22.99 21.22
N LEU A 16 20.10 23.40 22.49
CA LEU A 16 19.19 22.96 23.54
C LEU A 16 17.75 23.44 23.33
N LEU A 17 17.57 24.69 22.89
CA LEU A 17 16.25 25.23 22.56
C LEU A 17 15.63 24.49 21.37
N ALA A 18 16.40 24.25 20.32
CA ALA A 18 15.96 23.44 19.19
C ALA A 18 15.59 22.02 19.65
N GLY A 19 16.46 21.38 20.44
CA GLY A 19 16.19 20.07 21.00
C GLY A 19 14.90 20.03 21.82
N LEU A 20 14.63 21.06 22.63
CA LEU A 20 13.40 21.17 23.41
C LEU A 20 12.17 21.26 22.49
N ILE A 21 12.22 22.12 21.47
CA ILE A 21 11.12 22.31 20.50
C ILE A 21 10.78 21.00 19.78
N TYR A 22 11.78 20.26 19.31
CA TYR A 22 11.57 19.00 18.59
C TYR A 22 11.24 17.81 19.51
N THR A 23 11.53 17.91 20.81
CA THR A 23 11.15 16.88 21.79
C THR A 23 9.70 17.06 22.28
N LEU A 24 9.24 18.31 22.43
CA LEU A 24 7.91 18.66 22.97
C LEU A 24 6.73 17.85 22.40
N PRO A 25 6.62 17.61 21.07
CA PRO A 25 5.51 16.85 20.49
C PRO A 25 5.29 15.47 21.14
N ASN A 26 6.38 14.79 21.53
CA ASN A 26 6.36 13.45 22.11
C ASN A 26 5.67 13.38 23.48
N PHE A 27 5.55 14.49 24.20
CA PHE A 27 4.89 14.53 25.52
C PHE A 27 3.38 14.69 25.45
N TYR A 28 2.83 15.05 24.29
CA TYR A 28 1.39 15.27 24.15
C TYR A 28 0.60 13.97 23.95
N GLY A 29 1.24 12.91 23.46
CA GLY A 29 0.59 11.61 23.18
C GLY A 29 -0.43 11.66 22.05
N GLU A 30 -1.20 10.58 21.90
CA GLU A 30 -2.22 10.43 20.86
C GLU A 30 -3.66 10.46 21.41
N SER A 31 -4.63 10.85 20.58
CA SER A 31 -6.06 10.80 20.86
C SER A 31 -6.77 9.92 19.83
N PRO A 32 -7.66 9.01 20.28
CA PRO A 32 -8.60 8.31 19.40
C PRO A 32 -9.34 9.29 18.50
N ALA A 33 -9.33 9.05 17.19
CA ALA A 33 -9.96 9.95 16.23
C ALA A 33 -10.69 9.20 15.13
N VAL A 34 -11.80 9.75 14.66
CA VAL A 34 -12.46 9.29 13.45
C VAL A 34 -12.12 10.23 12.33
N GLN A 35 -11.66 9.68 11.21
CA GLN A 35 -11.39 10.41 9.99
C GLN A 35 -12.50 10.13 8.98
N VAL A 36 -13.06 11.19 8.43
CA VAL A 36 -14.10 11.17 7.41
C VAL A 36 -13.54 11.81 6.15
N SER A 37 -13.36 11.02 5.10
CA SER A 37 -12.83 11.49 3.82
C SER A 37 -13.90 11.30 2.73
N PRO A 38 -14.24 12.31 1.93
CA PRO A 38 -15.15 12.13 0.80
C PRO A 38 -14.54 11.17 -0.23
N LEU A 39 -15.36 10.27 -0.76
CA LEU A 39 -14.95 9.25 -1.74
C LEU A 39 -15.00 9.76 -3.19
N ARG A 40 -15.77 10.82 -3.45
CA ARG A 40 -15.94 11.40 -4.79
C ARG A 40 -15.06 12.64 -4.94
N ALA A 41 -14.36 12.78 -6.07
CA ALA A 41 -13.57 13.99 -6.35
C ALA A 41 -14.39 15.29 -6.45
N SER A 42 -15.71 15.21 -6.64
CA SER A 42 -16.61 16.37 -6.63
C SER A 42 -16.93 16.89 -5.22
N LEU A 43 -16.84 16.02 -4.21
CA LEU A 43 -17.05 16.35 -2.81
C LEU A 43 -15.70 16.69 -2.20
N LYS A 44 -15.55 17.93 -1.73
CA LYS A 44 -14.37 18.35 -0.98
C LYS A 44 -14.65 18.19 0.50
N ALA A 45 -13.63 17.82 1.28
CA ALA A 45 -13.70 18.03 2.70
C ALA A 45 -13.66 19.53 2.95
N ASP A 46 -14.84 20.11 3.17
CA ASP A 46 -15.04 21.55 3.33
C ASP A 46 -15.78 21.85 4.65
N ALA A 47 -16.06 23.13 4.88
CA ALA A 47 -16.75 23.58 6.09
C ALA A 47 -18.14 22.93 6.23
N ALA A 48 -18.82 22.60 5.12
CA ALA A 48 -20.12 21.96 5.13
C ALA A 48 -20.03 20.50 5.60
N LEU A 49 -19.02 19.75 5.15
CA LEU A 49 -18.77 18.40 5.66
C LEU A 49 -18.41 18.43 7.15
N LEU A 50 -17.58 19.38 7.58
CA LEU A 50 -17.23 19.56 8.99
C LEU A 50 -18.46 19.81 9.85
N GLU A 51 -19.35 20.71 9.41
CA GLU A 51 -20.57 21.03 10.12
C GLU A 51 -21.52 19.82 10.17
N ARG A 52 -21.67 19.09 9.06
CA ARG A 52 -22.49 17.88 8.99
C ARG A 52 -21.99 16.80 9.94
N VAL A 53 -20.67 16.52 9.94
CA VAL A 53 -20.03 15.59 10.89
C VAL A 53 -20.29 16.04 12.33
N GLY A 54 -20.11 17.33 12.62
CA GLY A 54 -20.37 17.89 13.95
C GLY A 54 -21.82 17.73 14.41
N ASN A 55 -22.78 17.94 13.51
CA ASN A 55 -24.21 17.81 13.81
C ASN A 55 -24.62 16.34 14.05
N ILE A 56 -24.10 15.40 13.27
CA ILE A 56 -24.34 13.96 13.45
C ILE A 56 -23.80 13.50 14.82
N LEU A 57 -22.57 13.90 15.17
CA LEU A 57 -21.98 13.55 16.45
C LEU A 57 -22.75 14.15 17.63
N LYS A 58 -23.16 15.42 17.54
CA LYS A 58 -24.00 16.07 18.55
C LYS A 58 -25.35 15.36 18.72
N ALA A 59 -26.00 14.99 17.62
CA ALA A 59 -27.29 14.28 17.67
C ALA A 59 -27.19 12.92 18.38
N ALA A 60 -26.03 12.26 18.29
CA ALA A 60 -25.75 11.01 18.99
C ALA A 60 -25.21 11.19 20.43
N ASN A 61 -25.19 12.41 20.98
CA ASN A 61 -24.58 12.75 22.27
C ASN A 61 -23.08 12.37 22.37
N LEU A 62 -22.37 12.40 21.25
CA LEU A 62 -20.93 12.19 21.20
C LEU A 62 -20.24 13.55 21.12
N ASN A 63 -19.45 13.88 22.15
CA ASN A 63 -18.75 15.16 22.26
C ASN A 63 -17.28 15.01 21.84
N PRO A 64 -16.92 15.27 20.57
CA PRO A 64 -15.53 15.29 20.17
C PRO A 64 -14.81 16.48 20.82
N GLN A 65 -13.58 16.27 21.25
CA GLN A 65 -12.73 17.30 21.85
C GLN A 65 -12.32 18.35 20.81
N VAL A 66 -12.06 17.92 19.57
CA VAL A 66 -11.69 18.76 18.44
C VAL A 66 -12.30 18.15 17.19
N ILE A 67 -12.92 18.99 16.35
CA ILE A 67 -13.25 18.64 14.97
C ILE A 67 -12.53 19.64 14.09
N ALA A 68 -11.71 19.15 13.15
CA ALA A 68 -10.96 20.01 12.25
C ALA A 68 -10.93 19.42 10.84
N LEU A 69 -10.80 20.31 9.86
CA LEU A 69 -10.43 19.96 8.51
C LEU A 69 -8.93 19.69 8.45
N ASP A 70 -8.55 18.59 7.82
CA ASP A 70 -7.16 18.20 7.61
C ASP A 70 -6.99 17.67 6.18
N GLY A 71 -6.42 18.51 5.32
CA GLY A 71 -6.31 18.26 3.89
C GLY A 71 -7.67 18.01 3.24
N ASN A 72 -7.86 16.82 2.65
CA ASN A 72 -9.12 16.38 2.07
C ASN A 72 -9.92 15.46 3.01
N SER A 73 -9.87 15.70 4.32
CA SER A 73 -10.65 14.93 5.30
C SER A 73 -11.10 15.78 6.48
N VAL A 74 -12.17 15.37 7.16
CA VAL A 74 -12.59 15.89 8.45
C VAL A 74 -12.17 14.90 9.53
N LYS A 75 -11.49 15.39 10.55
CA LYS A 75 -11.01 14.57 11.67
C LYS A 75 -11.69 15.02 12.96
N ALA A 76 -12.32 14.08 13.65
CA ALA A 76 -12.95 14.28 14.95
C ALA A 76 -12.20 13.49 16.02
N ARG A 77 -11.67 14.17 17.04
CA ARG A 77 -10.93 13.59 18.16
C ARG A 77 -11.84 13.30 19.34
N PHE A 78 -11.63 12.17 20.01
CA PHE A 78 -12.42 11.70 21.15
C PHE A 78 -11.53 11.48 22.38
N ALA A 79 -12.16 11.48 23.55
CA ALA A 79 -11.47 11.27 24.82
C ALA A 79 -10.98 9.82 24.98
N ASP A 80 -11.75 8.87 24.46
CA ASP A 80 -11.58 7.43 24.64
C ASP A 80 -11.98 6.64 23.39
N THR A 81 -11.51 5.39 23.32
CA THR A 81 -11.73 4.49 22.18
C THR A 81 -13.18 4.04 22.05
N ASP A 82 -13.94 3.93 23.15
CA ASP A 82 -15.34 3.51 23.08
C ASP A 82 -16.20 4.58 22.40
N SER A 83 -15.96 5.85 22.74
CA SER A 83 -16.56 7.00 22.07
C SER A 83 -16.18 7.06 20.58
N GLN A 84 -14.93 6.72 20.24
CA GLN A 84 -14.44 6.66 18.85
C GLN A 84 -15.18 5.57 18.04
N LEU A 85 -15.35 4.37 18.60
CA LEU A 85 -16.04 3.26 17.94
C LEU A 85 -17.52 3.58 17.70
N LYS A 86 -18.21 4.11 18.72
CA LYS A 86 -19.60 4.58 18.58
C LYS A 86 -19.71 5.69 17.53
N ALA A 87 -18.76 6.63 17.52
CA ALA A 87 -18.73 7.70 16.52
C ALA A 87 -18.58 7.15 15.11
N LYS A 88 -17.69 6.17 14.90
CA LYS A 88 -17.55 5.50 13.61
C LYS A 88 -18.88 4.89 13.16
N ASP A 89 -19.54 4.12 14.01
CA ASP A 89 -20.76 3.41 13.65
C ASP A 89 -21.89 4.37 13.28
N VAL A 90 -22.06 5.45 14.06
CA VAL A 90 -23.04 6.50 13.79
C VAL A 90 -22.71 7.26 12.50
N LEU A 91 -21.43 7.62 12.29
CA LEU A 91 -21.01 8.36 11.11
C LEU A 91 -21.17 7.52 9.84
N ILE A 92 -20.85 6.22 9.87
CA ILE A 92 -21.11 5.30 8.76
C ILE A 92 -22.61 5.26 8.45
N GLY A 93 -23.46 5.13 9.46
CA GLY A 93 -24.91 5.05 9.27
C GLY A 93 -25.56 6.33 8.73
N GLN A 94 -25.02 7.51 9.05
CA GLN A 94 -25.65 8.81 8.76
C GLN A 94 -25.02 9.59 7.60
N LEU A 95 -23.70 9.50 7.41
CA LEU A 95 -23.03 10.12 6.27
C LEU A 95 -23.24 9.31 4.99
N GLY A 96 -23.60 8.03 5.13
CA GLY A 96 -23.76 7.14 4.00
C GLY A 96 -22.45 6.94 3.24
N GLU A 97 -22.56 6.56 1.99
CA GLU A 97 -21.44 6.04 1.18
C GLU A 97 -20.66 7.12 0.43
N ASP A 98 -21.04 8.38 0.61
CA ASP A 98 -20.32 9.51 0.02
C ASP A 98 -18.99 9.77 0.72
N CYS A 99 -18.80 9.22 1.92
CA CYS A 99 -17.62 9.43 2.76
C CYS A 99 -17.09 8.11 3.33
N MET A 100 -15.78 7.89 3.21
CA MET A 100 -15.06 6.86 3.93
C MET A 100 -14.85 7.29 5.38
N VAL A 101 -15.26 6.45 6.33
CA VAL A 101 -15.05 6.65 7.76
C VAL A 101 -14.00 5.65 8.27
N ALA A 102 -12.85 6.15 8.71
CA ALA A 102 -11.73 5.36 9.20
C ALA A 102 -11.39 5.68 10.67
N LEU A 103 -10.95 4.68 11.41
CA LEU A 103 -10.41 4.83 12.76
C LEU A 103 -8.94 5.23 12.67
N ASN A 104 -8.54 6.27 13.39
CA ASN A 104 -7.18 6.79 13.39
C ASN A 104 -6.75 7.21 14.81
N LEU A 105 -5.45 7.39 15.02
CA LEU A 105 -4.86 7.99 16.21
C LEU A 105 -4.16 9.27 15.80
N LEU A 106 -4.57 10.40 16.37
CA LEU A 106 -4.00 11.71 16.04
C LEU A 106 -3.17 12.23 17.19
N SER A 107 -2.02 12.82 16.86
CA SER A 107 -1.21 13.52 17.85
C SER A 107 -2.00 14.66 18.50
N ARG A 108 -1.86 14.77 19.83
CA ARG A 108 -2.40 15.89 20.61
C ARG A 108 -1.49 17.12 20.57
N SER A 109 -0.38 17.08 19.82
CA SER A 109 0.54 18.21 19.72
C SER A 109 -0.16 19.47 19.18
N PRO A 110 0.12 20.65 19.77
CA PRO A 110 -0.35 21.93 19.26
C PRO A 110 0.02 22.19 17.79
N HIS A 111 -0.86 22.87 17.05
CA HIS A 111 -0.65 23.16 15.63
C HIS A 111 0.61 24.00 15.33
N TRP A 112 1.06 24.84 16.27
CA TRP A 112 2.29 25.61 16.08
C TRP A 112 3.55 24.74 16.01
N LEU A 113 3.56 23.57 16.68
CA LEU A 113 4.65 22.60 16.58
C LEU A 113 4.63 21.90 15.22
N THR A 114 3.45 21.47 14.77
CA THR A 114 3.30 20.82 13.45
C THR A 114 3.65 21.78 12.31
N ASN A 115 3.36 23.07 12.44
CA ASN A 115 3.74 24.08 11.44
C ASN A 115 5.25 24.30 11.35
N LEU A 116 5.99 24.04 12.43
CA LEU A 116 7.46 24.03 12.43
C LEU A 116 8.04 22.69 11.98
N ASN A 117 7.20 21.77 11.50
CA ASN A 117 7.57 20.40 11.15
C ASN A 117 8.15 19.61 12.35
N ALA A 118 7.85 20.05 13.57
CA ALA A 118 8.17 19.33 14.80
C ALA A 118 7.06 18.29 15.05
N LEU A 119 7.24 17.12 14.46
CA LEU A 119 6.33 15.98 14.59
C LEU A 119 6.82 15.06 15.71
N PRO A 120 5.90 14.37 16.41
CA PRO A 120 6.29 13.31 17.35
C PRO A 120 7.01 12.19 16.62
N MET A 121 7.80 11.43 17.36
CA MET A 121 8.49 10.25 16.87
C MET A 121 7.47 9.16 16.53
N TYR A 122 7.73 8.43 15.45
CA TYR A 122 6.88 7.30 15.07
C TYR A 122 7.01 6.17 16.08
N LEU A 123 5.88 5.54 16.39
CA LEU A 123 5.82 4.41 17.30
C LEU A 123 5.62 3.14 16.49
N GLY A 124 6.49 2.15 16.73
CA GLY A 124 6.42 0.85 16.08
C GLY A 124 5.23 0.03 16.56
N LEU A 125 5.02 -1.09 15.87
CA LEU A 125 3.92 -2.02 16.14
C LEU A 125 3.81 -2.43 17.62
N ASP A 126 4.94 -2.67 18.28
CA ASP A 126 4.99 -3.11 19.68
C ASP A 126 4.49 -2.06 20.68
N LEU A 127 4.49 -0.80 20.27
CA LEU A 127 4.10 0.37 21.08
C LEU A 127 2.72 0.89 20.67
N ARG A 128 2.43 0.99 19.37
CA ARG A 128 1.15 1.51 18.86
C ARG A 128 0.05 0.44 18.73
N GLY A 129 0.42 -0.84 18.77
CA GLY A 129 -0.43 -1.94 18.32
C GLY A 129 -0.61 -1.93 16.80
N GLY A 130 -1.31 -2.92 16.26
CA GLY A 130 -1.54 -3.09 14.82
C GLY A 130 -1.28 -4.52 14.34
N VAL A 131 -0.85 -4.65 13.08
CA VAL A 131 -0.58 -5.96 12.45
C VAL A 131 0.78 -6.00 11.75
N HIS A 132 1.38 -7.18 11.79
CA HIS A 132 2.55 -7.57 11.01
C HIS A 132 2.18 -8.77 10.14
N PHE A 133 2.35 -8.62 8.83
CA PHE A 133 2.21 -9.67 7.85
C PHE A 133 3.55 -9.93 7.17
N LEU A 134 3.92 -11.21 7.05
CA LEU A 134 4.92 -11.66 6.11
C LEU A 134 4.20 -12.29 4.92
N LEU A 135 4.33 -11.67 3.76
CA LEU A 135 3.73 -12.11 2.51
C LEU A 135 4.79 -12.78 1.65
N GLN A 136 4.47 -13.91 1.02
CA GLN A 136 5.33 -14.58 0.04
C GLN A 136 4.73 -14.44 -1.36
N VAL A 137 5.53 -14.03 -2.34
CA VAL A 137 5.15 -13.88 -3.74
C VAL A 137 5.29 -15.22 -4.46
N ASP A 138 4.27 -15.62 -5.21
CA ASP A 138 4.34 -16.80 -6.08
C ASP A 138 5.16 -16.49 -7.34
N MET A 139 6.44 -16.84 -7.30
CA MET A 139 7.38 -16.64 -8.42
C MET A 139 7.04 -17.47 -9.65
N ASN A 140 6.43 -18.64 -9.47
CA ASN A 140 6.04 -19.48 -10.60
C ASN A 140 4.86 -18.87 -11.33
N ALA A 141 3.89 -18.32 -10.59
CA ALA A 141 2.79 -17.56 -11.18
C ALA A 141 3.29 -16.29 -11.89
N ALA A 142 4.29 -15.59 -11.33
CA ALA A 142 4.91 -14.43 -11.98
C ALA A 142 5.52 -14.80 -13.34
N LEU A 143 6.35 -15.85 -13.38
CA LEU A 143 6.96 -16.37 -14.61
C LEU A 143 5.90 -16.85 -15.59
N SER A 144 4.88 -17.54 -15.10
CA SER A 144 3.77 -18.01 -15.92
C SER A 144 3.05 -16.85 -16.62
N LYS A 145 2.68 -15.81 -15.87
CA LYS A 145 2.02 -14.62 -16.41
C LYS A 145 2.90 -13.88 -17.42
N ALA A 146 4.21 -13.79 -17.16
CA ALA A 146 5.16 -13.18 -18.09
C ALA A 146 5.28 -13.96 -19.42
N LEU A 147 5.31 -15.29 -19.36
CA LEU A 147 5.34 -16.15 -20.56
C LEU A 147 4.02 -16.08 -21.36
N ASP A 148 2.88 -15.99 -20.68
CA ASP A 148 1.57 -15.84 -21.33
C ASP A 148 1.47 -14.48 -22.05
N ALA A 149 1.93 -13.40 -21.40
CA ALA A 149 2.04 -12.09 -22.03
C ALA A 149 2.96 -12.12 -23.26
N ALA A 150 4.15 -12.72 -23.13
CA ALA A 150 5.11 -12.86 -24.23
C ALA A 150 4.55 -13.65 -25.41
N THR A 151 3.71 -14.67 -25.16
CA THR A 151 3.00 -15.43 -26.21
C THR A 151 2.11 -14.50 -27.06
N GLY A 152 1.40 -13.57 -26.42
CA GLY A 152 0.57 -12.56 -27.10
C GLY A 152 1.39 -11.53 -27.87
N ASP A 153 2.48 -11.05 -27.26
CA ASP A 153 3.37 -10.06 -27.86
C ASP A 153 4.09 -10.62 -29.10
N ILE A 154 4.56 -11.87 -29.04
CA ILE A 154 5.16 -12.56 -30.19
C ILE A 154 4.15 -12.69 -31.34
N ARG A 155 2.90 -13.10 -31.06
CA ARG A 155 1.85 -13.18 -32.10
C ARG A 155 1.60 -11.82 -32.77
N SER A 156 1.62 -10.76 -31.98
CA SER A 156 1.38 -9.40 -32.46
C SER A 156 2.56 -8.91 -33.30
N ALA A 157 3.78 -9.09 -32.83
CA ALA A 157 5.00 -8.73 -33.55
C ALA A 157 5.13 -9.46 -34.90
N LEU A 158 4.81 -10.76 -34.95
CA LEU A 158 4.84 -11.53 -36.19
C LEU A 158 3.77 -11.06 -37.20
N ARG A 159 2.59 -10.63 -36.72
CA ARG A 159 1.54 -10.05 -37.58
C ARG A 159 1.95 -8.69 -38.14
N GLU A 160 2.51 -7.81 -37.32
CA GLU A 160 3.00 -6.49 -37.74
C GLU A 160 4.01 -6.60 -38.88
N GLN A 161 4.89 -7.60 -38.83
CA GLN A 161 5.94 -7.83 -39.83
C GLN A 161 5.52 -8.77 -40.96
N ASN A 162 4.22 -9.11 -41.05
CA ASN A 162 3.67 -10.02 -42.06
C ASN A 162 4.39 -11.38 -42.16
N VAL A 163 4.89 -11.91 -41.03
CA VAL A 163 5.53 -13.22 -40.98
C VAL A 163 4.44 -14.30 -40.85
N ALA A 164 4.41 -15.26 -41.77
CA ALA A 164 3.42 -16.32 -41.76
C ALA A 164 3.70 -17.35 -40.66
N TYR A 165 2.82 -17.43 -39.65
CA TYR A 165 2.88 -18.42 -38.58
C TYR A 165 1.57 -19.22 -38.48
N SER A 166 1.69 -20.49 -38.07
CA SER A 166 0.56 -21.40 -37.88
C SER A 166 -0.02 -21.30 -36.46
N GLY A 167 0.82 -21.01 -35.47
CA GLY A 167 0.38 -20.82 -34.09
C GLY A 167 1.52 -20.51 -33.14
N VAL A 168 1.18 -19.90 -32.01
CA VAL A 168 2.10 -19.72 -30.87
C VAL A 168 1.43 -20.35 -29.66
N SER A 169 2.11 -21.35 -29.09
CA SER A 169 1.65 -22.09 -27.92
C SER A 169 2.75 -22.11 -26.87
N ARG A 170 2.34 -22.18 -25.61
CA ARG A 170 3.25 -22.37 -24.48
C ARG A 170 3.19 -23.82 -24.02
N ASP A 171 4.35 -24.38 -23.72
CA ASP A 171 4.50 -25.69 -23.09
C ASP A 171 5.45 -25.56 -21.88
N GLY A 172 4.87 -25.45 -20.68
CA GLY A 172 5.62 -25.17 -19.45
C GLY A 172 6.37 -23.84 -19.53
N ASN A 173 7.71 -23.88 -19.47
CA ASN A 173 8.58 -22.70 -19.57
C ASN A 173 9.13 -22.45 -20.99
N VAL A 174 8.64 -23.20 -21.98
CA VAL A 174 9.08 -23.08 -23.38
C VAL A 174 7.94 -22.52 -24.22
N LEU A 175 8.22 -21.45 -24.94
CA LEU A 175 7.32 -20.92 -25.96
C LEU A 175 7.63 -21.61 -27.29
N SER A 176 6.62 -22.15 -27.94
CA SER A 176 6.73 -22.85 -29.22
C SER A 176 5.98 -22.07 -30.29
N VAL A 177 6.71 -21.58 -31.29
CA VAL A 177 6.16 -20.92 -32.47
C VAL A 177 6.21 -21.90 -33.64
N LYS A 178 5.06 -22.14 -34.26
CA LYS A 178 4.92 -22.98 -35.45
C LYS A 178 4.89 -22.12 -36.71
N PHE A 179 5.72 -22.45 -37.69
CA PHE A 179 5.78 -21.80 -38.99
C PHE A 179 5.35 -22.74 -40.12
N ARG A 180 4.96 -22.15 -41.25
CA ARG A 180 4.53 -22.89 -42.45
C ARG A 180 5.71 -23.44 -43.26
N ASP A 181 6.81 -22.70 -43.31
CA ASP A 181 8.00 -23.04 -44.07
C ASP A 181 9.29 -22.56 -43.36
N ALA A 182 10.44 -23.01 -43.85
CA ALA A 182 11.75 -22.67 -43.28
C ALA A 182 12.12 -21.19 -43.45
N GLU A 183 11.63 -20.52 -44.51
CA GLU A 183 11.92 -19.11 -44.77
C GLU A 183 11.19 -18.22 -43.76
N ALA A 184 9.91 -18.49 -43.52
CA ALA A 184 9.08 -17.85 -42.51
C ALA A 184 9.64 -18.08 -41.10
N ARG A 185 10.16 -19.30 -40.80
CA ARG A 185 10.86 -19.56 -39.53
C ARG A 185 12.10 -18.68 -39.39
N SER A 186 12.93 -18.58 -40.42
CA SER A 186 14.15 -17.77 -40.38
C SER A 186 13.86 -16.26 -40.19
N LYS A 187 12.84 -15.74 -40.91
CA LYS A 187 12.35 -14.36 -40.72
C LYS A 187 11.80 -14.15 -39.30
N GLY A 188 10.98 -15.09 -38.82
CA GLY A 188 10.43 -15.04 -37.46
C GLY A 188 11.50 -15.13 -36.38
N GLU A 189 12.54 -15.94 -36.57
CA GLU A 189 13.67 -16.04 -35.65
C GLU A 189 14.44 -14.72 -35.57
N ALA A 190 14.71 -14.07 -36.70
CA ALA A 190 15.37 -12.77 -36.73
C ALA A 190 14.56 -11.69 -35.98
N GLU A 191 13.26 -11.62 -36.23
CA GLU A 191 12.34 -10.68 -35.55
C GLU A 191 12.27 -10.94 -34.04
N ILE A 192 12.10 -12.21 -33.63
CA ILE A 192 12.00 -12.57 -32.22
C ILE A 192 13.33 -12.30 -31.51
N LYS A 193 14.47 -12.61 -32.14
CA LYS A 193 15.80 -12.36 -31.58
C LYS A 193 16.07 -10.87 -31.39
N GLN A 194 15.54 -10.01 -32.27
CA GLN A 194 15.70 -8.57 -32.19
C GLN A 194 14.81 -7.95 -31.09
N ARG A 195 13.53 -8.33 -31.01
CA ARG A 195 12.55 -7.74 -30.07
C ARG A 195 12.52 -8.41 -28.69
N PHE A 196 12.87 -9.70 -28.60
CA PHE A 196 12.76 -10.52 -27.38
C PHE A 196 14.12 -11.16 -27.02
N SER A 197 15.11 -10.31 -26.74
CA SER A 197 16.49 -10.72 -26.41
C SER A 197 16.62 -11.56 -25.13
N ASP A 198 15.59 -11.59 -24.30
CA ASP A 198 15.50 -12.36 -23.05
C ASP A 198 15.35 -13.87 -23.26
N TYR A 199 15.05 -14.30 -24.49
CA TYR A 199 14.84 -15.70 -24.84
C TYR A 199 16.04 -16.29 -25.61
N ALA A 200 16.38 -17.54 -25.30
CA ALA A 200 17.25 -18.37 -26.10
C ALA A 200 16.39 -19.12 -27.12
N LEU A 201 16.68 -18.91 -28.41
CA LEU A 201 15.93 -19.51 -29.51
C LEU A 201 16.62 -20.78 -30.00
N ASN A 202 15.84 -21.83 -30.23
CA ASN A 202 16.29 -23.09 -30.81
C ASN A 202 15.31 -23.55 -31.88
N ALA A 203 15.79 -23.60 -33.12
CA ALA A 203 15.03 -24.07 -34.26
C ALA A 203 15.00 -25.61 -34.28
N LYS A 204 13.80 -26.18 -34.43
CA LYS A 204 13.60 -27.63 -34.56
C LYS A 204 12.68 -27.91 -35.74
N GLU A 205 12.89 -29.02 -36.42
CA GLU A 205 11.95 -29.59 -37.39
C GLU A 205 11.45 -30.93 -36.84
N GLU A 206 10.14 -31.08 -36.72
CA GLU A 206 9.53 -32.28 -36.15
C GLU A 206 8.22 -32.56 -36.89
N GLY A 207 8.10 -33.74 -37.50
CA GLY A 207 6.87 -34.19 -38.17
C GLY A 207 6.43 -33.36 -39.40
N GLY A 208 7.34 -32.63 -40.06
CA GLY A 208 7.02 -31.74 -41.18
C GLY A 208 6.55 -30.34 -40.76
N GLU A 209 6.57 -30.03 -39.46
CA GLU A 209 6.35 -28.68 -38.93
C GLU A 209 7.68 -27.97 -38.63
N PHE A 210 7.77 -26.69 -38.99
CA PHE A 210 8.93 -25.83 -38.70
C PHE A 210 8.71 -25.14 -37.35
N LEU A 211 9.42 -25.56 -36.32
CA LEU A 211 9.24 -25.10 -34.94
C LEU A 211 10.39 -24.17 -34.51
N LEU A 212 10.06 -23.15 -33.75
CA LEU A 212 11.02 -22.32 -33.02
C LEU A 212 10.68 -22.37 -31.54
N ARG A 213 11.57 -22.96 -30.74
CA ARG A 213 11.45 -23.02 -29.28
C ARG A 213 12.19 -21.84 -28.68
N ALA A 214 11.50 -21.02 -27.90
CA ALA A 214 12.07 -19.93 -27.15
C ALA A 214 12.04 -20.29 -25.65
N THR A 215 13.23 -20.45 -25.06
CA THR A 215 13.40 -20.75 -23.64
C THR A 215 13.90 -19.49 -22.94
N LEU A 216 13.34 -19.15 -21.78
CA LEU A 216 13.75 -17.99 -21.02
C LEU A 216 15.19 -18.15 -20.48
N LYS A 217 16.01 -17.10 -20.56
CA LYS A 217 17.36 -17.11 -20.01
C LYS A 217 17.33 -16.95 -18.48
N PRO A 218 18.27 -17.53 -17.72
CA PRO A 218 18.31 -17.37 -16.25
C PRO A 218 18.37 -15.91 -15.77
N GLU A 219 19.08 -15.04 -16.49
CA GLU A 219 19.15 -13.61 -16.18
C GLU A 219 17.78 -12.89 -16.35
N ALA A 220 16.98 -13.35 -17.31
CA ALA A 220 15.65 -12.82 -17.54
C ALA A 220 14.66 -13.35 -16.48
N GLU A 221 14.79 -14.61 -16.06
CA GLU A 221 14.02 -15.18 -14.95
C GLU A 221 14.19 -14.36 -13.67
N HIS A 222 15.44 -14.10 -13.25
CA HIS A 222 15.71 -13.27 -12.07
C HIS A 222 15.16 -11.86 -12.21
N ARG A 223 15.30 -11.24 -13.38
CA ARG A 223 14.75 -9.90 -13.64
C ARG A 223 13.24 -9.86 -13.54
N ILE A 224 12.55 -10.88 -14.04
CA ILE A 224 11.08 -11.01 -13.94
C ILE A 224 10.68 -11.18 -12.47
N GLN A 225 11.38 -12.02 -11.71
CA GLN A 225 11.14 -12.22 -10.29
C GLN A 225 11.33 -10.91 -9.50
N ASP A 226 12.45 -10.22 -9.69
CA ASP A 226 12.74 -8.94 -9.04
C ASP A 226 11.68 -7.89 -9.40
N SER A 227 11.32 -7.80 -10.69
CA SER A 227 10.28 -6.87 -11.16
C SER A 227 8.92 -7.20 -10.55
N ALA A 228 8.58 -8.48 -10.38
CA ALA A 228 7.34 -8.90 -9.76
C ALA A 228 7.27 -8.48 -8.27
N VAL A 229 8.37 -8.61 -7.53
CA VAL A 229 8.46 -8.14 -6.14
C VAL A 229 8.33 -6.63 -6.06
N GLN A 230 9.05 -5.89 -6.90
CA GLN A 230 8.99 -4.42 -6.92
C GLN A 230 7.58 -3.91 -7.28
N GLN A 231 6.94 -4.53 -8.27
CA GLN A 231 5.57 -4.18 -8.65
C GLN A 231 4.59 -4.49 -7.52
N ASN A 232 4.67 -5.67 -6.89
CA ASN A 232 3.84 -6.00 -5.74
C ASN A 232 4.08 -5.06 -4.57
N LEU A 233 5.32 -4.60 -4.33
CA LEU A 233 5.65 -3.62 -3.31
C LEU A 233 4.94 -2.29 -3.55
N LEU A 234 4.92 -1.81 -4.80
CA LEU A 234 4.20 -0.59 -5.19
C LEU A 234 2.69 -0.76 -5.00
N THR A 235 2.12 -1.88 -5.44
CA THR A 235 0.70 -2.18 -5.26
C THR A 235 0.33 -2.26 -3.77
N LEU A 236 1.14 -2.91 -2.93
CA LEU A 236 0.91 -2.97 -1.49
C LEU A 236 0.98 -1.58 -0.85
N ARG A 237 1.91 -0.72 -1.26
CA ARG A 237 1.96 0.68 -0.79
C ARG A 237 0.65 1.41 -1.08
N ASN A 238 0.13 1.29 -2.30
CA ASN A 238 -1.14 1.91 -2.66
C ASN A 238 -2.30 1.34 -1.83
N ARG A 239 -2.40 0.01 -1.69
CA ARG A 239 -3.45 -0.64 -0.89
C ARG A 239 -3.44 -0.21 0.57
N VAL A 240 -2.25 -0.07 1.15
CA VAL A 240 -2.12 0.34 2.55
C VAL A 240 -2.45 1.80 2.75
N ASN A 241 -2.10 2.68 1.81
CA ASN A 241 -2.52 4.08 1.84
C ASN A 241 -4.05 4.20 1.84
N GLU A 242 -4.73 3.34 1.07
CA GLU A 242 -6.21 3.28 1.03
C GLU A 242 -6.85 2.76 2.31
N LEU A 243 -6.13 1.96 3.11
CA LEU A 243 -6.58 1.56 4.45
C LEU A 243 -6.54 2.72 5.47
N GLY A 244 -6.00 3.88 5.10
CA GLY A 244 -5.92 5.06 5.96
C GLY A 244 -4.91 4.92 7.09
N VAL A 245 -3.96 4.00 6.96
CA VAL A 245 -2.90 3.75 7.97
C VAL A 245 -1.86 4.85 7.88
N ALA A 246 -1.59 5.50 9.01
CA ALA A 246 -0.46 6.42 9.10
C ALA A 246 0.85 5.62 9.15
N GLU A 247 1.76 5.89 8.21
CA GLU A 247 3.15 5.39 8.19
C GLU A 247 3.32 3.86 8.15
N PRO A 248 2.89 3.18 7.08
CA PRO A 248 3.14 1.76 6.95
C PRO A 248 4.61 1.46 6.62
N VAL A 249 5.14 0.39 7.20
CA VAL A 249 6.46 -0.14 6.85
C VAL A 249 6.28 -1.31 5.89
N ILE A 250 6.65 -1.10 4.64
CA ILE A 250 6.54 -2.10 3.57
C ILE A 250 7.91 -2.29 2.96
N GLN A 251 8.51 -3.45 3.20
CA GLN A 251 9.90 -3.74 2.84
C GLN A 251 10.03 -5.16 2.29
N GLN A 252 10.92 -5.34 1.33
CA GLN A 252 11.30 -6.67 0.85
C GLN A 252 12.13 -7.39 1.92
N GLN A 253 11.81 -8.65 2.19
CA GLN A 253 12.57 -9.53 3.07
C GLN A 253 13.02 -10.76 2.28
N GLY A 254 14.30 -10.82 1.92
CA GLY A 254 14.82 -11.90 1.08
C GLY A 254 14.41 -11.76 -0.39
N VAL A 255 14.33 -12.89 -1.10
CA VAL A 255 14.12 -12.90 -2.56
C VAL A 255 12.63 -12.80 -2.92
N ASP A 256 11.76 -13.48 -2.17
CA ASP A 256 10.36 -13.67 -2.52
C ASP A 256 9.36 -13.21 -1.46
N ARG A 257 9.82 -12.55 -0.38
CA ARG A 257 8.93 -12.12 0.70
C ARG A 257 8.89 -10.61 0.86
N VAL A 258 7.75 -10.14 1.36
CA VAL A 258 7.48 -8.75 1.68
C VAL A 258 6.93 -8.68 3.09
N VAL A 259 7.60 -7.90 3.94
CA VAL A 259 7.13 -7.54 5.28
C VAL A 259 6.23 -6.33 5.17
N VAL A 260 5.04 -6.43 5.76
CA VAL A 260 4.08 -5.34 5.89
C VAL A 260 3.77 -5.15 7.36
N GLN A 261 4.07 -3.98 7.89
CA GLN A 261 3.69 -3.58 9.24
C GLN A 261 2.75 -2.39 9.16
N LEU A 262 1.61 -2.51 9.83
CA LEU A 262 0.57 -1.49 9.87
C LEU A 262 0.32 -1.05 11.32
N PRO A 263 1.14 -0.11 11.85
CA PRO A 263 0.94 0.41 13.19
C PRO A 263 -0.40 1.14 13.32
N GLY A 264 -1.09 0.95 14.44
CA GLY A 264 -2.36 1.63 14.73
C GLY A 264 -3.58 1.13 13.95
N VAL A 265 -3.44 0.12 13.10
CA VAL A 265 -4.61 -0.53 12.44
C VAL A 265 -5.44 -1.25 13.48
N GLN A 266 -6.72 -0.89 13.55
CA GLN A 266 -7.67 -1.48 14.48
C GLN A 266 -8.43 -2.67 13.87
N ASP A 267 -8.66 -2.68 12.55
CA ASP A 267 -9.39 -3.74 11.85
C ASP A 267 -8.43 -4.64 11.05
N THR A 268 -7.99 -5.71 11.70
CA THR A 268 -6.99 -6.63 11.15
C THR A 268 -7.56 -7.51 10.04
N ALA A 269 -8.84 -7.92 10.17
CA ALA A 269 -9.52 -8.75 9.18
C ALA A 269 -9.71 -7.99 7.87
N ARG A 270 -10.12 -6.72 7.93
CA ARG A 270 -10.23 -5.86 6.76
C ARG A 270 -8.86 -5.61 6.11
N ALA A 271 -7.83 -5.34 6.91
CA ALA A 271 -6.47 -5.18 6.38
C ALA A 271 -6.00 -6.45 5.66
N LYS A 272 -6.24 -7.63 6.25
CA LYS A 272 -5.91 -8.93 5.65
C LYS A 272 -6.65 -9.15 4.33
N ASP A 273 -7.93 -8.85 4.27
CA ASP A 273 -8.73 -9.03 3.05
C ASP A 273 -8.21 -8.14 1.91
N ILE A 274 -8.01 -6.85 2.17
CA ILE A 274 -7.54 -5.89 1.15
C ILE A 274 -6.12 -6.23 0.68
N LEU A 275 -5.22 -6.64 1.57
CA LEU A 275 -3.84 -6.98 1.20
C LEU A 275 -3.73 -8.35 0.50
N GLY A 276 -4.53 -9.33 0.91
CA GLY A 276 -4.49 -10.69 0.36
C GLY A 276 -5.29 -10.88 -0.93
N ARG A 277 -6.18 -9.94 -1.31
CA ARG A 277 -7.02 -10.08 -2.51
C ARG A 277 -6.25 -9.89 -3.81
N THR A 278 -6.13 -10.94 -4.59
CA THR A 278 -5.59 -10.89 -5.96
C THR A 278 -6.70 -10.54 -6.94
N ALA A 279 -7.17 -9.29 -6.90
CA ALA A 279 -8.12 -8.78 -7.88
C ALA A 279 -7.37 -8.30 -9.13
N THR A 280 -7.61 -8.95 -10.26
CA THR A 280 -7.17 -8.46 -11.57
C THR A 280 -8.39 -8.21 -12.45
N LEU A 281 -8.44 -7.02 -13.04
CA LEU A 281 -9.49 -6.67 -14.00
C LEU A 281 -9.01 -6.93 -15.41
N GLU A 282 -9.86 -7.56 -16.21
CA GLU A 282 -9.63 -7.74 -17.63
C GLU A 282 -10.88 -7.35 -18.42
N VAL A 283 -10.65 -6.71 -19.56
CA VAL A 283 -11.69 -6.38 -20.52
C VAL A 283 -11.50 -7.24 -21.75
N ARG A 284 -12.54 -7.99 -22.11
CA ARG A 284 -12.55 -8.93 -23.24
C ARG A 284 -13.81 -8.74 -24.08
N MET A 285 -13.74 -9.05 -25.37
CA MET A 285 -14.94 -9.06 -26.22
C MET A 285 -15.79 -10.28 -25.91
N VAL A 286 -17.11 -10.11 -25.88
CA VAL A 286 -18.05 -11.23 -25.85
C VAL A 286 -18.11 -11.88 -27.24
N ASP A 287 -18.29 -13.20 -27.27
CA ASP A 287 -18.57 -13.94 -28.48
C ASP A 287 -20.06 -14.28 -28.52
N ASP A 288 -20.82 -13.51 -29.29
CA ASP A 288 -22.26 -13.73 -29.53
C ASP A 288 -22.51 -14.61 -30.78
N GLU A 289 -21.47 -14.98 -31.54
CA GLU A 289 -21.59 -15.76 -32.79
C GLU A 289 -21.75 -17.26 -32.49
N HIS A 290 -21.12 -17.73 -31.41
CA HIS A 290 -21.18 -19.12 -30.98
C HIS A 290 -22.28 -19.32 -29.91
N GLN A 291 -23.22 -20.23 -30.18
CA GLN A 291 -24.24 -20.60 -29.19
C GLN A 291 -23.69 -21.57 -28.15
N ILE A 292 -23.95 -21.28 -26.87
CA ILE A 292 -23.58 -22.14 -25.74
C ILE A 292 -24.56 -23.31 -25.68
N SER A 293 -24.10 -24.50 -26.02
CA SER A 293 -24.83 -25.75 -25.72
C SER A 293 -24.50 -26.20 -24.28
N PRO A 294 -25.49 -26.56 -23.45
CA PRO A 294 -25.24 -27.04 -22.09
C PRO A 294 -24.27 -28.24 -22.09
N GLY A 295 -23.10 -28.09 -21.46
CA GLY A 295 -22.10 -29.16 -21.35
C GLY A 295 -21.06 -29.25 -22.49
N ALA A 296 -21.11 -28.36 -23.49
CA ALA A 296 -20.10 -28.30 -24.55
C ALA A 296 -18.85 -27.53 -24.11
N ALA A 297 -17.67 -27.98 -24.54
CA ALA A 297 -16.42 -27.25 -24.33
C ALA A 297 -16.42 -25.93 -25.12
N ALA A 298 -15.78 -24.89 -24.57
CA ALA A 298 -15.72 -23.58 -25.23
C ALA A 298 -15.03 -23.68 -26.61
N PRO A 299 -15.60 -23.05 -27.66
CA PRO A 299 -14.99 -23.00 -28.99
C PRO A 299 -13.54 -22.47 -28.96
N PHE A 300 -12.73 -22.88 -29.94
CA PHE A 300 -11.33 -22.46 -30.01
C PHE A 300 -11.20 -20.93 -30.04
N GLY A 301 -10.34 -20.38 -29.17
CA GLY A 301 -10.16 -18.93 -29.04
C GLY A 301 -11.14 -18.22 -28.12
N THR A 302 -12.11 -18.95 -27.52
CA THR A 302 -13.04 -18.45 -26.51
C THR A 302 -12.81 -19.09 -25.15
N GLU A 303 -13.33 -18.46 -24.11
CA GLU A 303 -13.37 -18.92 -22.74
C GLU A 303 -14.74 -18.59 -22.15
N MET A 304 -15.19 -19.38 -21.18
CA MET A 304 -16.52 -19.24 -20.60
C MET A 304 -16.42 -18.76 -19.17
N PHE A 305 -17.15 -17.69 -18.85
CA PHE A 305 -17.25 -17.16 -17.50
C PHE A 305 -18.71 -17.04 -17.10
N LYS A 306 -18.95 -17.10 -15.78
CA LYS A 306 -20.26 -16.86 -15.20
C LYS A 306 -20.43 -15.36 -14.98
N ASP A 307 -21.62 -14.85 -15.28
CA ASP A 307 -22.08 -13.58 -14.74
C ASP A 307 -22.64 -13.76 -13.32
N ARG A 308 -22.98 -12.63 -12.70
CA ARG A 308 -23.50 -12.56 -11.33
C ARG A 308 -24.89 -13.18 -11.17
N GLU A 309 -25.65 -13.33 -12.25
CA GLU A 309 -26.95 -14.02 -12.29
C GLU A 309 -26.78 -15.53 -12.51
N GLY A 310 -25.54 -16.00 -12.71
CA GLY A 310 -25.20 -17.40 -12.94
C GLY A 310 -25.27 -17.83 -14.41
N ASN A 311 -25.54 -16.91 -15.33
CA ASN A 311 -25.55 -17.20 -16.76
C ASN A 311 -24.10 -17.35 -17.28
N MET A 312 -23.91 -18.31 -18.16
CA MET A 312 -22.63 -18.50 -18.84
C MET A 312 -22.54 -17.58 -20.04
N LEU A 313 -21.41 -16.90 -20.17
CA LEU A 313 -21.10 -16.03 -21.30
C LEU A 313 -19.76 -16.44 -21.91
N LEU A 314 -19.73 -16.53 -23.24
CA LEU A 314 -18.51 -16.77 -24.00
C LEU A 314 -17.80 -15.44 -24.23
N VAL A 315 -16.51 -15.40 -23.93
CA VAL A 315 -15.63 -14.26 -24.20
C VAL A 315 -14.43 -14.72 -24.99
N LYS A 316 -13.90 -13.84 -25.83
CA LYS A 316 -12.66 -14.11 -26.56
C LYS A 316 -11.48 -14.18 -25.59
N LYS A 317 -10.52 -15.09 -25.81
CA LYS A 317 -9.30 -15.20 -24.99
C LYS A 317 -8.38 -13.99 -25.10
N GLN A 318 -8.54 -13.17 -26.13
CA GLN A 318 -7.74 -11.96 -26.31
C GLN A 318 -8.18 -10.88 -25.32
N VAL A 319 -7.25 -10.47 -24.45
CA VAL A 319 -7.44 -9.35 -23.52
C VAL A 319 -7.22 -8.03 -24.25
N ILE A 320 -8.22 -7.15 -24.21
CA ILE A 320 -8.15 -5.81 -24.82
C ILE A 320 -7.44 -4.85 -23.87
N LEU A 321 -7.84 -4.88 -22.60
CA LEU A 321 -7.38 -3.97 -21.56
C LEU A 321 -7.26 -4.71 -20.24
N THR A 322 -6.21 -4.41 -19.48
CA THR A 322 -6.01 -4.92 -18.12
C THR A 322 -6.12 -3.78 -17.11
N GLY A 323 -6.40 -4.13 -15.85
CA GLY A 323 -6.46 -3.17 -14.74
C GLY A 323 -5.18 -2.38 -14.50
N GLU A 324 -4.03 -2.82 -15.04
CA GLU A 324 -2.75 -2.09 -14.99
C GLU A 324 -2.80 -0.74 -15.74
N ARG A 325 -3.80 -0.53 -16.59
CA ARG A 325 -4.01 0.71 -17.35
C ARG A 325 -5.05 1.64 -16.72
N ILE A 326 -5.39 1.41 -15.46
CA ILE A 326 -6.29 2.25 -14.67
C ILE A 326 -5.42 3.25 -13.89
N ASN A 327 -5.68 4.54 -14.10
CA ASN A 327 -5.08 5.62 -13.32
C ASN A 327 -5.83 5.88 -12.02
N ASP A 328 -7.16 5.84 -12.07
CA ASP A 328 -8.03 6.10 -10.93
C ASP A 328 -9.33 5.30 -11.03
N ALA A 329 -9.89 4.94 -9.88
CA ALA A 329 -11.18 4.28 -9.76
C ALA A 329 -11.92 4.83 -8.52
N GLN A 330 -13.15 5.28 -8.73
CA GLN A 330 -13.99 5.88 -7.70
C GLN A 330 -15.35 5.19 -7.64
N PRO A 331 -15.85 4.87 -6.43
CA PRO A 331 -17.22 4.43 -6.29
C PRO A 331 -18.15 5.62 -6.58
N GLY A 332 -19.29 5.33 -7.17
CA GLY A 332 -20.32 6.30 -7.49
C GLY A 332 -21.65 5.61 -7.73
N PHE A 333 -22.56 6.32 -8.38
CA PHE A 333 -23.85 5.79 -8.77
C PHE A 333 -24.04 6.03 -10.26
N ASP A 334 -24.71 5.10 -10.91
CA ASP A 334 -25.12 5.26 -12.29
C ASP A 334 -26.20 6.34 -12.39
N ASN A 335 -25.96 7.31 -13.27
CA ASN A 335 -26.86 8.44 -13.52
C ASN A 335 -28.25 8.04 -14.03
N ARG A 336 -28.43 6.81 -14.53
CA ARG A 336 -29.72 6.36 -15.11
C ARG A 336 -30.65 5.71 -14.10
N ASN A 337 -30.14 4.81 -13.28
CA ASN A 337 -30.93 3.98 -12.37
C ASN A 337 -30.57 4.17 -10.90
N ASN A 338 -29.60 5.05 -10.60
CA ASN A 338 -29.11 5.31 -9.25
C ASN A 338 -28.64 4.03 -8.52
N GLU A 339 -28.11 3.07 -9.29
CA GLU A 339 -27.46 1.87 -8.75
C GLU A 339 -25.97 2.14 -8.48
N PRO A 340 -25.36 1.49 -7.49
CA PRO A 340 -23.94 1.62 -7.21
C PRO A 340 -23.09 1.19 -8.42
N ALA A 341 -22.05 1.97 -8.72
CA ALA A 341 -21.19 1.76 -9.86
C ALA A 341 -19.74 2.16 -9.54
N VAL A 342 -18.79 1.70 -10.36
CA VAL A 342 -17.39 2.12 -10.27
C VAL A 342 -17.02 2.92 -11.52
N HIS A 343 -16.61 4.17 -11.33
CA HIS A 343 -16.10 5.03 -12.39
C HIS A 343 -14.59 4.89 -12.48
N ILE A 344 -14.08 4.65 -13.68
CA ILE A 344 -12.69 4.33 -13.97
C ILE A 344 -12.12 5.36 -14.94
N ASN A 345 -10.94 5.87 -14.62
CA ASN A 345 -10.12 6.68 -15.51
C ASN A 345 -8.93 5.86 -16.00
N LEU A 346 -8.81 5.70 -17.31
CA LEU A 346 -7.70 5.00 -17.95
C LEU A 346 -6.49 5.91 -18.15
N ASP A 347 -5.31 5.32 -18.20
CA ASP A 347 -4.08 5.99 -18.62
C ASP A 347 -4.11 6.35 -20.13
N GLY A 348 -3.16 7.16 -20.59
CA GLY A 348 -3.13 7.61 -21.99
C GLY A 348 -2.96 6.47 -23.01
N VAL A 349 -2.34 5.36 -22.63
CA VAL A 349 -2.15 4.18 -23.48
C VAL A 349 -3.42 3.34 -23.51
N GLY A 350 -4.01 3.09 -22.35
CA GLY A 350 -5.27 2.39 -22.15
C GLY A 350 -6.41 3.10 -22.86
N ALA A 351 -6.52 4.43 -22.73
CA ALA A 351 -7.53 5.22 -23.42
C ALA A 351 -7.43 5.09 -24.96
N ARG A 352 -6.22 5.04 -25.53
CA ARG A 352 -6.01 4.85 -26.97
C ARG A 352 -6.41 3.44 -27.42
N LYS A 353 -5.94 2.40 -26.71
CA LYS A 353 -6.29 1.01 -27.00
C LYS A 353 -7.80 0.76 -26.88
N PHE A 354 -8.41 1.32 -25.86
CA PHE A 354 -9.85 1.21 -25.61
C PHE A 354 -10.67 1.96 -26.67
N LYS A 355 -10.21 3.14 -27.09
CA LYS A 355 -10.81 3.90 -28.20
C LYS A 355 -10.80 3.11 -29.50
N GLU A 356 -9.67 2.52 -29.87
CA GLU A 356 -9.54 1.70 -31.08
C GLU A 356 -10.43 0.45 -31.02
N ALA A 357 -10.37 -0.29 -29.89
CA ALA A 357 -11.19 -1.48 -29.70
C ALA A 357 -12.70 -1.19 -29.73
N THR A 358 -13.15 -0.06 -29.17
CA THR A 358 -14.57 0.33 -29.20
C THR A 358 -15.01 0.81 -30.58
N ARG A 359 -14.16 1.54 -31.31
CA ARG A 359 -14.43 2.00 -32.68
C ARG A 359 -14.70 0.86 -33.65
N GLU A 360 -13.92 -0.22 -33.57
CA GLU A 360 -14.03 -1.38 -34.47
C GLU A 360 -15.18 -2.33 -34.09
N ASN A 361 -15.74 -2.20 -32.89
CA ASN A 361 -16.69 -3.17 -32.34
C ASN A 361 -18.01 -2.52 -31.87
N VAL A 362 -18.41 -1.39 -32.46
CA VAL A 362 -19.72 -0.76 -32.21
C VAL A 362 -20.85 -1.76 -32.49
N GLY A 363 -21.80 -1.86 -31.57
CA GLY A 363 -22.92 -2.81 -31.60
C GLY A 363 -22.63 -4.18 -30.99
N LYS A 364 -21.37 -4.48 -30.63
CA LYS A 364 -20.98 -5.74 -29.97
C LYS A 364 -20.89 -5.57 -28.45
N ARG A 365 -20.98 -6.69 -27.73
CA ARG A 365 -20.84 -6.70 -26.26
C ARG A 365 -19.38 -6.81 -25.83
N MET A 366 -19.06 -6.12 -24.75
CA MET A 366 -17.74 -6.12 -24.13
C MET A 366 -17.88 -6.50 -22.66
N ALA A 367 -17.21 -7.56 -22.24
CA ALA A 367 -17.25 -8.06 -20.87
C ALA A 367 -16.12 -7.45 -20.04
N ILE A 368 -16.46 -7.00 -18.84
CA ILE A 368 -15.52 -6.63 -17.78
C ILE A 368 -15.52 -7.77 -16.78
N ILE A 369 -14.36 -8.41 -16.64
CA ILE A 369 -14.17 -9.62 -15.86
C ILE A 369 -13.26 -9.28 -14.69
N LEU A 370 -13.75 -9.56 -13.48
CA LEU A 370 -12.95 -9.49 -12.27
C LEU A 370 -12.48 -10.91 -11.95
N PHE A 371 -11.17 -11.09 -11.91
CA PHE A 371 -10.57 -12.33 -11.45
C PHE A 371 -10.19 -12.19 -9.99
N GLU A 372 -10.71 -13.10 -9.17
CA GLU A 372 -10.32 -13.24 -7.77
C GLU A 372 -9.86 -14.67 -7.52
N LYS A 373 -8.64 -14.84 -6.99
CA LYS A 373 -8.06 -16.18 -6.71
C LYS A 373 -8.13 -17.12 -7.92
N GLY A 374 -7.92 -16.59 -9.12
CA GLY A 374 -7.96 -17.34 -10.38
C GLY A 374 -9.36 -17.68 -10.90
N LYS A 375 -10.43 -17.25 -10.22
CA LYS A 375 -11.81 -17.40 -10.70
C LYS A 375 -12.26 -16.09 -11.32
N GLY A 376 -12.57 -16.12 -12.62
CA GLY A 376 -13.14 -14.99 -13.33
C GLY A 376 -14.65 -14.94 -13.16
N GLU A 377 -15.17 -13.77 -12.81
CA GLU A 377 -16.59 -13.45 -12.80
C GLU A 377 -16.84 -12.23 -13.68
N ILE A 378 -17.85 -12.32 -14.55
CA ILE A 378 -18.27 -11.19 -15.37
C ILE A 378 -19.07 -10.25 -14.48
N VAL A 379 -18.51 -9.08 -14.20
CA VAL A 379 -19.17 -8.03 -13.43
C VAL A 379 -20.25 -7.37 -14.30
N THR A 380 -19.92 -7.10 -15.55
CA THR A 380 -20.84 -6.49 -16.51
C THR A 380 -20.43 -6.77 -17.94
N ALA A 381 -21.40 -6.84 -18.86
CA ALA A 381 -21.16 -7.08 -20.28
C ALA A 381 -22.01 -6.16 -21.17
N PRO A 382 -21.80 -4.82 -21.11
CA PRO A 382 -22.57 -3.85 -21.86
C PRO A 382 -22.31 -3.92 -23.37
N VAL A 383 -23.28 -3.42 -24.14
CA VAL A 383 -23.13 -3.21 -25.59
C VAL A 383 -22.38 -1.90 -25.84
N ILE A 384 -21.35 -1.95 -26.69
CA ILE A 384 -20.62 -0.77 -27.16
C ILE A 384 -21.55 0.03 -28.07
N ARG A 385 -21.94 1.24 -27.66
CA ARG A 385 -22.87 2.09 -28.44
C ARG A 385 -22.15 3.07 -29.37
N GLU A 386 -20.99 3.52 -28.96
CA GLU A 386 -20.17 4.51 -29.68
C GLU A 386 -18.69 4.32 -29.33
N GLU A 387 -17.82 4.99 -30.07
CA GLU A 387 -16.39 5.03 -29.81
C GLU A 387 -16.08 5.79 -28.51
N ILE A 388 -15.36 5.15 -27.57
CA ILE A 388 -15.05 5.74 -26.26
C ILE A 388 -13.63 6.30 -26.27
N GLY A 389 -13.49 7.57 -26.65
CA GLY A 389 -12.19 8.24 -26.73
C GLY A 389 -11.70 8.94 -25.46
N GLY A 390 -12.57 9.15 -24.47
CA GLY A 390 -12.28 9.98 -23.30
C GLY A 390 -11.57 9.28 -22.14
N GLY A 391 -11.27 7.98 -22.26
CA GLY A 391 -10.63 7.18 -21.19
C GLY A 391 -11.47 7.00 -19.93
N ARG A 392 -12.72 7.46 -19.92
CA ARG A 392 -13.67 7.29 -18.82
C ARG A 392 -14.57 6.09 -19.08
N VAL A 393 -14.53 5.12 -18.18
CA VAL A 393 -15.32 3.89 -18.25
C VAL A 393 -16.12 3.75 -16.96
N GLN A 394 -17.30 3.16 -17.05
CA GLN A 394 -18.13 2.87 -15.89
C GLN A 394 -18.40 1.36 -15.85
N ILE A 395 -18.17 0.77 -14.69
CA ILE A 395 -18.64 -0.59 -14.36
C ILE A 395 -19.95 -0.42 -13.61
N SER A 396 -21.06 -0.80 -14.24
CA SER A 396 -22.38 -0.85 -13.62
C SER A 396 -22.93 -2.28 -13.63
N GLY A 397 -23.73 -2.61 -12.62
CA GLY A 397 -24.31 -3.93 -12.39
C GLY A 397 -24.95 -3.99 -10.99
N GLN A 398 -25.57 -5.11 -10.64
CA GLN A 398 -26.20 -5.33 -9.31
C GLN A 398 -25.16 -5.47 -8.19
N MET A 399 -24.31 -4.47 -7.98
CA MET A 399 -23.38 -4.41 -6.85
C MET A 399 -24.00 -3.65 -5.69
N ASN A 400 -23.66 -4.05 -4.46
CA ASN A 400 -23.93 -3.21 -3.31
C ASN A 400 -22.82 -2.15 -3.18
N THR A 401 -23.00 -1.28 -2.23
CA THR A 401 -22.23 -0.04 -2.11
C THR A 401 -20.87 -0.26 -1.46
N VAL A 402 -20.82 -1.18 -0.49
CA VAL A 402 -19.58 -1.69 0.10
C VAL A 402 -18.73 -2.37 -0.97
N GLU A 403 -19.34 -3.23 -1.80
CA GLU A 403 -18.68 -3.88 -2.92
C GLU A 403 -18.17 -2.88 -3.94
N ALA A 404 -18.93 -1.84 -4.27
CA ALA A 404 -18.48 -0.80 -5.19
C ALA A 404 -17.24 -0.07 -4.63
N GLN A 405 -17.23 0.22 -3.33
CA GLN A 405 -16.09 0.84 -2.64
C GLN A 405 -14.86 -0.06 -2.61
N ASP A 406 -15.02 -1.33 -2.23
CA ASP A 406 -13.94 -2.32 -2.20
C ASP A 406 -13.39 -2.58 -3.61
N THR A 407 -14.27 -2.70 -4.61
CA THR A 407 -13.87 -2.86 -6.02
C THR A 407 -13.08 -1.63 -6.48
N ALA A 408 -13.59 -0.41 -6.23
CA ALA A 408 -12.89 0.81 -6.60
C ALA A 408 -11.51 0.92 -5.94
N LEU A 409 -11.39 0.55 -4.66
CA LEU A 409 -10.13 0.50 -3.93
C LEU A 409 -9.15 -0.47 -4.61
N LEU A 410 -9.60 -1.70 -4.89
CA LEU A 410 -8.76 -2.73 -5.51
C LEU A 410 -8.28 -2.32 -6.91
N LEU A 411 -9.16 -1.70 -7.71
CA LEU A 411 -8.83 -1.23 -9.05
C LEU A 411 -7.86 -0.05 -9.01
N ARG A 412 -8.03 0.90 -8.07
CA ARG A 412 -7.13 2.05 -7.91
C ARG A 412 -5.75 1.62 -7.40
N ALA A 413 -5.72 0.66 -6.48
CA ALA A 413 -4.47 0.17 -5.94
C ALA A 413 -3.64 -0.63 -6.96
N GLY A 414 -4.30 -1.13 -8.02
CA GLY A 414 -3.70 -1.82 -9.13
C GLY A 414 -3.61 -3.34 -8.94
N ALA A 415 -3.33 -4.02 -10.05
CA ALA A 415 -3.09 -5.45 -10.07
C ALA A 415 -1.77 -5.81 -9.39
N LEU A 416 -1.75 -6.94 -8.70
CA LEU A 416 -0.49 -7.58 -8.31
C LEU A 416 0.16 -8.21 -9.56
N ALA A 417 1.48 -8.14 -9.65
CA ALA A 417 2.25 -8.84 -10.68
C ALA A 417 2.08 -10.35 -10.55
N ALA A 418 2.10 -10.85 -9.31
CA ALA A 418 1.85 -12.24 -8.98
C ALA A 418 1.08 -12.37 -7.66
N PRO A 419 0.32 -13.46 -7.47
CA PRO A 419 -0.33 -13.77 -6.21
C PRO A 419 0.63 -13.74 -5.02
N MET A 420 0.09 -13.38 -3.86
CA MET A 420 0.83 -13.40 -2.61
C MET A 420 0.04 -14.16 -1.55
N GLU A 421 0.75 -14.93 -0.73
CA GLU A 421 0.19 -15.66 0.40
C GLU A 421 0.76 -15.13 1.72
N ILE A 422 -0.06 -15.09 2.76
CA ILE A 422 0.40 -14.71 4.10
C ILE A 422 1.03 -15.93 4.75
N VAL A 423 2.34 -15.90 4.94
CA VAL A 423 3.10 -17.00 5.58
C VAL A 423 3.27 -16.79 7.08
N GLU A 424 3.20 -15.55 7.54
CA GLU A 424 3.23 -15.21 8.97
C GLU A 424 2.29 -14.06 9.26
N GLU A 425 1.54 -14.16 10.36
CA GLU A 425 0.63 -13.13 10.84
C GLU A 425 0.86 -12.93 12.35
N ARG A 426 1.17 -11.69 12.75
CA ARG A 426 1.20 -11.30 14.16
C ARG A 426 0.36 -10.05 14.37
N THR A 427 -0.57 -10.12 15.30
CA THR A 427 -1.39 -8.98 15.70
C THR A 427 -1.00 -8.56 17.11
N VAL A 428 -0.77 -7.26 17.30
CA VAL A 428 -0.52 -6.66 18.62
C VAL A 428 -1.71 -5.76 18.94
N GLY A 429 -2.43 -6.08 20.02
CA GLY A 429 -3.57 -5.27 20.45
C GLY A 429 -3.15 -3.85 20.88
N PRO A 430 -3.91 -2.80 20.57
CA PRO A 430 -3.61 -1.43 21.00
C PRO A 430 -3.44 -1.27 22.51
N SER A 431 -4.16 -2.07 23.30
CA SER A 431 -4.07 -2.07 24.78
C SER A 431 -2.71 -2.56 25.29
N LEU A 432 -2.13 -3.58 24.66
CA LEU A 432 -0.79 -4.07 25.00
C LEU A 432 0.28 -3.04 24.66
N GLY A 433 0.15 -2.39 23.50
CA GLY A 433 1.04 -1.30 23.09
C GLY A 433 1.00 -0.12 24.08
N ALA A 434 -0.21 0.34 24.44
CA ALA A 434 -0.38 1.42 25.40
C ALA A 434 0.21 1.10 26.79
N ASP A 435 0.04 -0.12 27.28
CA ASP A 435 0.64 -0.55 28.55
C ASP A 435 2.17 -0.62 28.45
N ASN A 436 2.71 -1.12 27.34
CA ASN A 436 4.15 -1.13 27.07
C ASN A 436 4.77 0.28 27.04
N ILE A 437 4.09 1.23 26.39
CA ILE A 437 4.51 2.65 26.37
C ILE A 437 4.53 3.20 27.80
N LYS A 438 3.44 2.99 28.56
CA LYS A 438 3.33 3.50 29.93
C LYS A 438 4.43 2.93 30.82
N ARG A 439 4.62 1.61 30.82
CA ARG A 439 5.65 0.93 31.62
C ARG A 439 7.05 1.37 31.22
N GLY A 440 7.33 1.52 29.94
CA GLY A 440 8.65 1.95 29.49
C GLY A 440 8.94 3.40 29.87
N PHE A 441 7.98 4.31 29.69
CA PHE A 441 8.13 5.71 30.12
C PHE A 441 8.29 5.81 31.65
N ASP A 442 7.48 5.09 32.42
CA ASP A 442 7.60 5.04 33.88
C ASP A 442 8.96 4.45 34.30
N SER A 443 9.46 3.42 33.63
CA SER A 443 10.77 2.81 33.94
C SER A 443 11.93 3.77 33.67
N THR A 444 11.94 4.44 32.51
CA THR A 444 12.99 5.43 32.18
C THR A 444 12.93 6.62 33.13
N LYS A 445 11.73 7.12 33.45
CA LYS A 445 11.53 8.23 34.40
C LYS A 445 12.01 7.89 35.80
N ILE A 446 11.61 6.74 36.35
CA ILE A 446 12.02 6.29 37.69
C ILE A 446 13.54 6.05 37.71
N GLY A 447 14.07 5.36 36.69
CA GLY A 447 15.52 5.11 36.57
C GLY A 447 16.33 6.41 36.51
N PHE A 448 15.91 7.37 35.69
CA PHE A 448 16.55 8.69 35.62
C PHE A 448 16.52 9.42 36.96
N ILE A 449 15.38 9.42 37.66
CA ILE A 449 15.26 10.07 38.99
C ILE A 449 16.20 9.41 40.00
N LEU A 450 16.24 8.08 40.07
CA LEU A 450 17.10 7.36 41.02
C LEU A 450 18.58 7.62 40.75
N VAL A 451 19.01 7.57 39.49
CA VAL A 451 20.39 7.89 39.10
C VAL A 451 20.70 9.35 39.41
N ALA A 452 19.80 10.28 39.09
CA ALA A 452 20.00 11.69 39.36
C ALA A 452 20.18 11.96 40.85
N LEU A 453 19.33 11.37 41.69
CA LEU A 453 19.44 11.46 43.16
C LEU A 453 20.77 10.90 43.65
N PHE A 454 21.19 9.73 43.15
CA PHE A 454 22.47 9.13 43.49
C PHE A 454 23.66 10.03 43.11
N MET A 455 23.69 10.53 41.87
CA MET A 455 24.76 11.40 41.39
C MET A 455 24.85 12.71 42.18
N ILE A 456 23.70 13.34 42.47
CA ILE A 456 23.64 14.57 43.26
C ILE A 456 24.09 14.30 44.71
N ALA A 457 23.64 13.21 45.33
CA ALA A 457 24.02 12.88 46.70
C ALA A 457 25.51 12.57 46.84
N TYR A 458 26.09 11.83 45.89
CA TYR A 458 27.48 11.37 45.96
C TYR A 458 28.50 12.41 45.48
N TYR A 459 28.19 13.13 44.39
CA TYR A 459 29.07 14.12 43.76
C TYR A 459 28.69 15.59 44.03
N LEU A 460 27.61 15.85 44.78
CA LEU A 460 27.14 17.19 45.15
C LEU A 460 26.97 18.09 43.91
N MET A 461 27.69 19.22 43.87
CA MET A 461 27.61 20.21 42.79
C MET A 461 28.01 19.63 41.42
N PHE A 462 29.06 18.80 41.37
CA PHE A 462 29.47 18.11 40.14
C PHE A 462 28.40 17.12 39.69
N GLY A 463 27.73 16.45 40.64
CA GLY A 463 26.58 15.60 40.38
C GLY A 463 25.45 16.33 39.68
N THR A 464 25.08 17.53 40.15
CA THR A 464 24.04 18.36 39.52
C THR A 464 24.39 18.72 38.07
N ILE A 465 25.65 19.08 37.80
CA ILE A 465 26.11 19.40 36.44
C ILE A 465 26.03 18.16 35.54
N SER A 466 26.44 16.99 36.03
CA SER A 466 26.33 15.73 35.30
C SER A 466 24.88 15.35 34.99
N VAL A 467 23.95 15.56 35.94
CA VAL A 467 22.52 15.30 35.72
C VAL A 467 21.93 16.24 34.67
N LEU A 468 22.30 17.52 34.68
CA LEU A 468 21.90 18.47 33.64
C LEU A 468 22.45 18.07 32.26
N ALA A 469 23.71 17.66 32.19
CA ALA A 469 24.32 17.17 30.96
C ALA A 469 23.65 15.88 30.44
N LEU A 470 23.29 14.96 31.35
CA LEU A 470 22.56 13.74 31.02
C LEU A 470 21.15 14.05 30.50
N GLY A 471 20.44 14.97 31.14
CA GLY A 471 19.12 15.42 30.69
C GLY A 471 19.19 16.10 29.32
N ALA A 472 20.19 16.95 29.08
CA ALA A 472 20.45 17.54 27.77
C ALA A 472 20.75 16.47 26.70
N ASN A 473 21.55 15.46 27.02
CA ASN A 473 21.85 14.36 26.10
C ASN A 473 20.58 13.57 25.73
N LEU A 474 19.76 13.21 26.71
CA LEU A 474 18.49 12.50 26.48
C LEU A 474 17.52 13.34 25.64
N LEU A 475 17.41 14.64 25.92
CA LEU A 475 16.60 15.58 25.15
C LEU A 475 17.07 15.66 23.69
N LEU A 476 18.38 15.77 23.44
CA LEU A 476 18.92 15.82 22.08
C LEU A 476 18.75 14.49 21.33
N LEU A 477 18.84 13.36 22.04
CA LEU A 477 18.57 12.04 21.46
C LEU A 477 17.12 11.95 20.98
N VAL A 478 16.14 12.30 21.83
CA VAL A 478 14.73 12.27 21.45
C VAL A 478 14.43 13.25 20.32
N ALA A 479 14.99 14.46 20.37
CA ALA A 479 14.86 15.45 19.31
C ALA A 479 15.38 14.93 17.96
N LEU A 480 16.52 14.23 17.96
CA LEU A 480 17.12 13.65 16.77
C LEU A 480 16.27 12.51 16.19
N LEU A 481 15.74 11.63 17.04
CA LEU A 481 14.82 10.57 16.59
C LEU A 481 13.53 11.15 16.01
N SER A 482 12.98 12.21 16.63
CA SER A 482 11.82 12.97 16.11
C SER A 482 12.17 13.60 14.76
N MET A 483 13.32 14.26 14.62
CA MET A 483 13.71 14.94 13.38
C MET A 483 13.91 13.95 12.22
N LEU A 484 14.51 12.78 12.51
CA LEU A 484 14.72 11.73 11.51
C LEU A 484 13.44 10.92 11.19
N GLN A 485 12.34 11.14 11.92
CA GLN A 485 11.12 10.33 11.82
C GLN A 485 11.41 8.83 11.96
N ALA A 486 12.33 8.49 12.87
CA ALA A 486 12.71 7.12 13.15
C ALA A 486 11.64 6.43 14.01
N THR A 487 11.28 5.20 13.66
CA THR A 487 10.28 4.42 14.41
C THR A 487 10.86 3.86 15.70
N LEU A 488 10.28 4.24 16.85
CA LEU A 488 10.61 3.72 18.17
C LEU A 488 9.93 2.37 18.42
N THR A 489 10.72 1.35 18.75
CA THR A 489 10.24 0.02 19.12
C THR A 489 10.60 -0.30 20.57
N LEU A 490 10.10 -1.42 21.12
CA LEU A 490 10.51 -1.88 22.45
C LEU A 490 12.04 -2.09 22.56
N PRO A 491 12.72 -2.76 21.61
CA PRO A 491 14.18 -2.81 21.57
C PRO A 491 14.82 -1.42 21.46
N GLY A 492 14.21 -0.49 20.73
CA GLY A 492 14.67 0.91 20.65
C GLY A 492 14.69 1.58 22.03
N MET A 493 13.64 1.39 22.84
CA MET A 493 13.61 1.90 24.22
C MET A 493 14.67 1.26 25.12
N ALA A 494 14.94 -0.04 24.97
CA ALA A 494 16.05 -0.69 25.65
C ALA A 494 17.40 -0.10 25.22
N GLY A 495 17.57 0.22 23.93
CA GLY A 495 18.72 0.93 23.40
C GLY A 495 18.90 2.31 24.04
N ILE A 496 17.83 3.10 24.19
CA ILE A 496 17.86 4.38 24.91
C ILE A 496 18.33 4.17 26.36
N ALA A 497 17.78 3.19 27.07
CA ALA A 497 18.21 2.87 28.44
C ALA A 497 19.70 2.47 28.52
N LEU A 498 20.20 1.69 27.55
CA LEU A 498 21.62 1.33 27.44
C LEU A 498 22.49 2.57 27.21
N THR A 499 22.12 3.43 26.26
CA THR A 499 22.87 4.68 25.99
C THR A 499 22.89 5.61 27.19
N LEU A 500 21.80 5.65 27.97
CA LEU A 500 21.73 6.40 29.22
C LEU A 500 22.73 5.83 30.24
N GLY A 501 22.78 4.50 30.40
CA GLY A 501 23.74 3.80 31.25
C GLY A 501 25.19 4.13 30.90
N MET A 502 25.55 4.07 29.61
CA MET A 502 26.89 4.41 29.13
C MET A 502 27.23 5.89 29.34
N ALA A 503 26.26 6.80 29.16
CA ALA A 503 26.45 8.23 29.41
C ALA A 503 26.67 8.54 30.90
N ILE A 504 26.03 7.79 31.79
CA ILE A 504 26.24 7.88 33.24
C ILE A 504 27.67 7.44 33.59
N ASP A 505 28.12 6.29 33.06
CA ASP A 505 29.47 5.77 33.31
C ASP A 505 30.56 6.77 32.90
N ALA A 506 30.44 7.37 31.72
CA ALA A 506 31.34 8.43 31.27
C ALA A 506 31.39 9.64 32.24
N ASN A 507 30.24 10.06 32.76
CA ASN A 507 30.16 11.14 33.74
C ASN A 507 30.80 10.76 35.09
N VAL A 508 30.59 9.52 35.54
CA VAL A 508 31.20 8.97 36.76
C VAL A 508 32.73 8.95 36.63
N LEU A 509 33.26 8.45 35.50
CA LEU A 509 34.70 8.43 35.23
C LEU A 509 35.31 9.84 35.27
N ILE A 510 34.66 10.82 34.65
CA ILE A 510 35.12 12.21 34.67
C ILE A 510 35.09 12.77 36.11
N ASN A 511 34.00 12.54 36.85
CA ASN A 511 33.86 13.07 38.21
C ASN A 511 34.87 12.44 39.18
N GLU A 512 35.09 11.13 39.11
CA GLU A 512 36.13 10.46 39.90
C GLU A 512 37.51 10.96 39.54
N ARG A 513 37.81 11.11 38.24
CA ARG A 513 39.11 11.65 37.82
C ARG A 513 39.36 13.06 38.35
N ILE A 514 38.36 13.93 38.28
CA ILE A 514 38.46 15.29 38.85
C ILE A 514 38.67 15.23 40.37
N ARG A 515 37.97 14.33 41.07
CA ARG A 515 38.10 14.18 42.53
C ARG A 515 39.48 13.66 42.92
N GLU A 516 40.03 12.72 42.17
CA GLU A 516 41.38 12.17 42.36
C GLU A 516 42.44 13.26 42.17
N GLU A 517 42.35 14.03 41.08
CA GLU A 517 43.27 15.14 40.76
C GLU A 517 43.15 16.35 41.71
N LEU A 518 42.02 16.50 42.41
CA LEU A 518 41.85 17.52 43.46
C LEU A 518 42.36 17.05 44.83
N ARG A 519 42.51 15.73 45.02
CA ARG A 519 42.91 15.11 46.30
C ARG A 519 44.42 14.84 46.35
N ASN A 520 45.02 14.49 45.22
CA ASN A 520 46.46 14.43 45.01
C ASN A 520 47.02 15.82 44.68
#